data_AF-A0A0D8L783-F1
#
_entry.id   AF-A0A0D8L783-F1
#
_cell.length_a   1.000
_cell.length_b   1.000
_cell.length_c   1.000
_cell.angle_alpha   90.00
_cell.angle_beta   90.00
_cell.angle_gamma   90.00
#
_symmetry.space_group_name_H-M   'P 1'
#
loop_
_entity.id
_entity.type
_entity.pdbx_description
1 polymer ?
#
loop_
_entity_poly.entity_id
_entity_poly.type
_entity_poly.pdbx_seq_one_letter_code
_entity_poly.pdbx_strand_id
1 'polypeptide(L)'
;PWFAPDGTLIIGGPDYDKPPVADLILTRSGEGNNLISLSETRSIQGCYSELTLLAQSHASATQNQKLKTRPVDVSRSAQTFSVSTESDEDTGADDGQSGTHNMRVKIGDPSVPYYRPQIITAGDVDNPAQLQYRAKKAMADARLSGLDITAEVSGHRTDNGELWEPGQRVRIKSELHGIDGIFFLMGRSFTGGRPGGPVTQLRFKEDGVWIPDVYTQKARNKKGKKKKGKDQLRPVALTADGGK
;
A
#
# COMPACT_ATOMS: atom_id res chain seq x y z
N PRO A 1 -6.30 -1.44 8.48
CA PRO A 1 -6.37 -2.42 9.60
C PRO A 1 -7.18 -3.62 9.14
N TRP A 2 -6.93 -4.80 9.69
CA TRP A 2 -7.70 -6.01 9.42
C TRP A 2 -7.59 -6.97 10.61
N PHE A 3 -8.42 -8.00 10.64
CA PHE A 3 -8.32 -9.07 11.63
C PHE A 3 -7.59 -10.27 11.02
N ALA A 4 -6.67 -10.85 11.79
CA ALA A 4 -6.11 -12.16 11.51
C ALA A 4 -7.15 -13.28 11.76
N PRO A 5 -6.92 -14.52 11.27
CA PRO A 5 -7.86 -15.63 11.44
C PRO A 5 -8.16 -15.99 12.90
N ASP A 6 -7.27 -15.66 13.83
CA ASP A 6 -7.41 -15.86 15.28
C ASP A 6 -8.18 -14.73 15.98
N GLY A 7 -8.58 -13.69 15.25
CA GLY A 7 -9.27 -12.52 15.80
C GLY A 7 -8.33 -11.39 16.26
N THR A 8 -7.02 -11.50 16.04
CA THR A 8 -6.07 -10.43 16.38
C THR A 8 -6.24 -9.24 15.43
N LEU A 9 -6.42 -8.03 15.96
CA LEU A 9 -6.45 -6.80 15.17
C LEU A 9 -5.03 -6.42 14.73
N ILE A 10 -4.81 -6.32 13.42
CA ILE A 10 -3.55 -5.93 12.80
C ILE A 10 -3.67 -4.52 12.22
N ILE A 11 -2.69 -3.68 12.57
CA ILE A 11 -2.43 -2.39 11.93
C ILE A 11 -1.09 -2.51 11.21
N GLY A 12 -1.13 -2.57 9.88
CA GLY A 12 0.06 -2.75 9.07
C GLY A 12 -0.23 -2.55 7.59
N GLY A 13 0.65 -3.10 6.76
CA GLY A 13 0.53 -3.12 5.30
C GLY A 13 0.99 -4.47 4.74
N PRO A 14 1.11 -4.57 3.42
CA PRO A 14 1.62 -5.77 2.74
C PRO A 14 3.14 -5.87 2.80
N ASP A 15 3.67 -7.10 2.91
CA ASP A 15 5.10 -7.39 2.85
C ASP A 15 5.47 -7.91 1.45
N TYR A 16 6.01 -7.03 0.61
CA TYR A 16 6.39 -7.33 -0.77
C TYR A 16 7.75 -8.02 -0.91
N ASP A 17 8.52 -8.19 0.18
CA ASP A 17 9.79 -8.92 0.14
C ASP A 17 9.57 -10.44 0.18
N LYS A 18 8.39 -10.91 0.62
CA LYS A 18 8.04 -12.33 0.66
C LYS A 18 7.96 -12.92 -0.76
N PRO A 19 8.51 -14.12 -1.01
CA PRO A 19 8.39 -14.75 -2.32
C PRO A 19 6.92 -15.11 -2.64
N PRO A 20 6.57 -15.25 -3.93
CA PRO A 20 5.26 -15.76 -4.30
C PRO A 20 5.06 -17.20 -3.78
N VAL A 21 3.86 -17.50 -3.29
CA VAL A 21 3.54 -18.78 -2.61
C VAL A 21 3.04 -19.88 -3.55
N ALA A 22 2.59 -19.49 -4.74
CA ALA A 22 2.00 -20.38 -5.74
C ALA A 22 2.04 -19.78 -7.15
N ASP A 23 1.93 -20.66 -8.15
CA ASP A 23 1.78 -20.32 -9.56
C ASP A 23 0.39 -20.74 -10.03
N LEU A 24 -0.40 -19.79 -10.55
CA LEU A 24 -1.71 -20.03 -11.15
C LEU A 24 -1.59 -20.00 -12.67
N ILE A 25 -1.93 -21.11 -13.31
CA ILE A 25 -1.68 -21.35 -14.73
C ILE A 25 -3.02 -21.60 -15.44
N LEU A 26 -3.21 -20.87 -16.54
CA LEU A 26 -4.31 -21.05 -17.48
C LEU A 26 -3.80 -20.99 -18.92
N THR A 27 -3.60 -22.17 -19.52
CA THR A 27 -3.21 -22.36 -20.91
C THR A 27 -4.40 -22.79 -21.76
N ARG A 28 -4.33 -22.57 -23.07
CA ARG A 28 -5.36 -23.03 -24.02
C ARG A 28 -5.37 -24.56 -24.19
N SER A 29 -4.22 -25.19 -24.01
CA SER A 29 -4.07 -26.65 -24.14
C SER A 29 -4.78 -27.42 -23.02
N GLY A 30 -4.94 -26.78 -21.85
CA GLY A 30 -5.46 -27.42 -20.64
C GLY A 30 -4.40 -28.13 -19.80
N GLU A 31 -3.20 -28.38 -20.36
CA GLU A 31 -2.13 -29.09 -19.65
C GLU A 31 -1.55 -28.21 -18.53
N GLY A 32 -1.52 -28.74 -17.30
CA GLY A 32 -0.99 -28.03 -16.14
C GLY A 32 -1.86 -26.89 -15.60
N ASN A 33 -3.11 -26.76 -16.06
CA ASN A 33 -4.02 -25.74 -15.54
C ASN A 33 -4.49 -26.08 -14.12
N ASN A 34 -4.37 -25.12 -13.21
CA ASN A 34 -4.96 -25.18 -11.86
C ASN A 34 -6.03 -24.11 -11.64
N LEU A 35 -6.26 -23.24 -12.62
CA LEU A 35 -7.36 -22.29 -12.65
C LEU A 35 -8.62 -22.89 -13.28
N ILE A 36 -9.75 -22.74 -12.59
CA ILE A 36 -11.09 -23.03 -13.13
C ILE A 36 -11.54 -21.90 -14.04
N SER A 37 -11.42 -20.66 -13.54
CA SER A 37 -11.79 -19.46 -14.27
C SER A 37 -10.85 -18.31 -13.89
N LEU A 38 -10.67 -17.39 -14.84
CA LEU A 38 -9.94 -16.14 -14.64
C LEU A 38 -10.73 -15.03 -15.31
N SER A 39 -10.96 -13.94 -14.57
CA SER A 39 -11.57 -12.72 -15.07
C SER A 39 -10.65 -11.56 -14.75
N GLU A 40 -10.42 -10.72 -15.74
CA GLU A 40 -9.63 -9.50 -15.62
C GLU A 40 -10.51 -8.31 -15.96
N THR A 41 -10.55 -7.33 -15.05
CA THR A 41 -11.23 -6.06 -15.25
C THR A 41 -10.21 -4.94 -15.17
N ARG A 42 -10.18 -4.09 -16.18
CA ARG A 42 -9.38 -2.87 -16.20
C ARG A 42 -10.30 -1.66 -16.19
N SER A 43 -9.98 -0.68 -15.36
CA SER A 43 -10.74 0.57 -15.24
C SER A 43 -9.80 1.76 -15.26
N ILE A 44 -10.21 2.82 -15.97
CA ILE A 44 -9.50 4.11 -15.98
C ILE A 44 -10.11 5.11 -15.00
N GLN A 45 -11.20 4.75 -14.29
CA GLN A 45 -11.94 5.70 -13.45
C GLN A 45 -11.07 6.27 -12.32
N GLY A 46 -10.16 5.46 -11.75
CA GLY A 46 -9.18 5.90 -10.75
C GLY A 46 -7.82 6.31 -11.32
N CYS A 47 -7.64 6.43 -12.64
CA CYS A 47 -6.34 6.77 -13.23
C CYS A 47 -6.20 8.28 -13.43
N TYR A 48 -5.33 8.95 -12.68
CA TYR A 48 -5.12 10.40 -12.78
C TYR A 48 -3.71 10.70 -13.29
N SER A 49 -3.58 11.68 -14.19
CA SER A 49 -2.26 12.12 -14.66
C SER A 49 -1.52 12.95 -13.60
N GLU A 50 -2.27 13.72 -12.82
CA GLU A 50 -1.77 14.53 -11.71
C GLU A 50 -2.78 14.49 -10.56
N LEU A 51 -2.29 14.30 -9.34
CA LEU A 51 -3.06 14.44 -8.10
C LEU A 51 -2.50 15.62 -7.31
N THR A 52 -3.33 16.64 -7.11
CA THR A 52 -3.04 17.77 -6.23
C THR A 52 -3.77 17.58 -4.91
N LEU A 53 -3.02 17.52 -3.81
CA LEU A 53 -3.56 17.49 -2.46
C LEU A 53 -3.42 18.87 -1.82
N LEU A 54 -4.54 19.43 -1.36
CA LEU A 54 -4.61 20.70 -0.65
C LEU A 54 -4.88 20.45 0.83
N ALA A 55 -4.23 21.20 1.72
CA ALA A 55 -4.50 21.14 3.15
C ALA A 55 -4.24 22.47 3.85
N GLN A 56 -4.75 22.53 5.08
CA GLN A 56 -4.53 23.60 6.02
C GLN A 56 -4.26 22.96 7.39
N SER A 57 -3.27 23.46 8.12
CA SER A 57 -3.01 22.99 9.48
C SER A 57 -3.86 23.76 10.49
N HIS A 58 -4.01 23.18 11.68
CA HIS A 58 -4.56 23.90 12.81
C HIS A 58 -3.59 25.02 13.26
N ALA A 59 -4.14 26.07 13.86
CA ALA A 59 -3.34 27.09 14.53
C ALA A 59 -2.69 26.46 15.78
N SER A 60 -1.36 26.43 15.83
CA SER A 60 -0.62 25.95 16.98
C SER A 60 0.10 27.09 17.66
N ALA A 61 -0.14 27.28 18.97
CA ALA A 61 0.55 28.29 19.78
C ALA A 61 2.06 27.99 19.97
N THR A 62 2.56 26.85 19.48
CA THR A 62 3.96 26.42 19.68
C THR A 62 4.77 26.48 18.37
N GLN A 63 4.81 27.62 17.70
CA GLN A 63 5.85 27.87 16.71
C GLN A 63 7.11 28.41 17.40
N ASN A 64 7.88 27.57 18.09
CA ASN A 64 9.24 27.99 18.52
C ASN A 64 10.25 26.88 18.82
N GLN A 65 10.06 25.66 18.31
CA GLN A 65 11.19 24.75 18.16
C GLN A 65 11.25 24.20 16.75
N LYS A 66 12.28 24.61 16.04
CA LYS A 66 12.77 23.93 14.84
C LYS A 66 13.19 22.53 15.28
N LEU A 67 12.27 21.57 15.30
CA LEU A 67 12.59 20.17 15.55
C LEU A 67 13.62 19.78 14.49
N LYS A 68 14.80 19.34 14.93
CA LYS A 68 15.83 18.76 14.04
C LYS A 68 15.33 17.42 13.53
N THR A 69 14.40 17.45 12.58
CA THR A 69 13.99 16.27 11.83
C THR A 69 15.14 15.91 10.89
N ARG A 70 15.62 14.67 10.99
CA ARG A 70 16.54 14.15 9.98
C ARG A 70 15.71 13.90 8.72
N PRO A 71 16.13 14.38 7.54
CA PRO A 71 15.40 14.10 6.31
C PRO A 71 15.26 12.58 6.16
N VAL A 72 14.01 12.12 6.09
CA VAL A 72 13.70 10.76 5.67
C VAL A 72 13.99 10.72 4.17
N ASP A 73 14.96 9.89 3.78
CA ASP A 73 15.36 9.73 2.39
C ASP A 73 14.22 9.02 1.64
N VAL A 74 13.42 9.80 0.90
CA VAL A 74 12.26 9.32 0.15
C VAL A 74 12.61 8.87 -1.28
N SER A 75 13.92 8.76 -1.60
CA SER A 75 14.43 8.52 -2.96
C SER A 75 14.40 7.05 -3.41
N ARG A 76 13.68 6.16 -2.71
CA ARG A 76 13.77 4.70 -2.93
C ARG A 76 12.44 3.97 -2.94
N SER A 77 11.37 4.61 -3.39
CA SER A 77 10.26 3.86 -3.99
C SER A 77 10.72 3.36 -5.37
N ALA A 78 10.45 2.10 -5.71
CA ALA A 78 10.65 1.59 -7.07
C ALA A 78 9.75 2.31 -8.11
N GLN A 79 8.84 3.15 -7.65
CA GLN A 79 7.94 3.98 -8.44
C GLN A 79 8.46 5.43 -8.50
N THR A 80 8.64 5.92 -9.73
CA THR A 80 9.07 7.30 -10.02
C THR A 80 7.83 8.18 -10.15
N PHE A 81 7.43 8.85 -9.06
CA PHE A 81 6.44 9.93 -9.11
C PHE A 81 7.16 11.27 -8.99
N SER A 82 6.78 12.26 -9.81
CA SER A 82 7.26 13.63 -9.65
C SER A 82 6.48 14.31 -8.53
N VAL A 83 7.16 14.69 -7.44
CA VAL A 83 6.54 15.36 -6.29
C VAL A 83 7.03 16.80 -6.22
N SER A 84 6.11 17.76 -6.24
CA SER A 84 6.39 19.18 -5.96
C SER A 84 5.61 19.60 -4.72
N THR A 85 6.28 20.24 -3.76
CA THR A 85 5.68 20.71 -2.51
C THR A 85 5.89 22.21 -2.39
N GLU A 86 4.82 22.93 -2.12
CA GLU A 86 4.88 24.37 -1.88
C GLU A 86 4.10 24.67 -0.59
N SER A 87 4.70 25.49 0.26
CA SER A 87 4.13 25.98 1.51
C SER A 87 4.55 27.42 1.68
N ASP A 88 3.58 28.32 1.75
CA ASP A 88 3.82 29.72 2.07
C ASP A 88 3.94 29.85 3.60
N GLU A 89 5.15 30.08 4.11
CA GLU A 89 5.34 30.51 5.50
C GLU A 89 5.00 32.00 5.57
N ASP A 90 3.78 32.34 6.02
CA ASP A 90 3.42 33.73 6.28
C ASP A 90 4.28 34.28 7.43
N THR A 91 5.05 35.33 7.12
CA THR A 91 5.92 36.04 8.08
C THR A 91 5.26 37.34 8.57
N GLY A 92 3.95 37.50 8.37
CA GLY A 92 3.16 38.64 8.81
C GLY A 92 3.02 38.74 10.33
N ALA A 93 2.95 39.98 10.83
CA ALA A 93 2.94 40.31 12.25
C ALA A 93 1.75 39.73 13.03
N ASP A 94 2.08 39.27 14.23
CA ASP A 94 1.37 38.48 15.24
C ASP A 94 -0.03 38.99 15.66
N ASP A 95 -1.06 38.22 15.33
CA ASP A 95 -2.32 38.10 16.07
C ASP A 95 -2.57 36.61 16.42
N GLY A 96 -1.69 36.03 17.25
CA GLY A 96 -1.99 34.89 18.13
C GLY A 96 -2.41 33.54 17.52
N GLN A 97 -2.56 33.41 16.20
CA GLN A 97 -3.03 32.19 15.54
C GLN A 97 -2.24 31.92 14.24
N SER A 98 -1.11 31.22 14.32
CA SER A 98 -0.28 30.86 13.16
C SER A 98 -0.61 29.45 12.64
N GLY A 99 -1.76 29.30 12.00
CA GLY A 99 -2.06 28.11 11.19
C GLY A 99 -1.34 28.18 9.84
N THR A 100 -0.70 27.10 9.40
CA THR A 100 -0.13 27.04 8.05
C THR A 100 -1.25 26.85 7.03
N HIS A 101 -1.36 27.80 6.12
CA HIS A 101 -2.34 27.79 5.04
C HIS A 101 -1.70 27.41 3.71
N ASN A 102 -2.54 27.15 2.70
CA ASN A 102 -2.10 26.91 1.33
C ASN A 102 -1.09 25.76 1.18
N MET A 103 -1.15 24.73 2.05
CA MET A 103 -0.27 23.58 1.89
C MET A 103 -0.71 22.80 0.65
N ARG A 104 0.19 22.63 -0.32
CA ARG A 104 -0.10 21.91 -1.56
C ARG A 104 1.00 20.94 -1.95
N VAL A 105 0.59 19.77 -2.40
CA VAL A 105 1.48 18.76 -3.00
C VAL A 105 0.90 18.29 -4.32
N LYS A 106 1.73 18.26 -5.36
CA LYS A 106 1.39 17.70 -6.67
C LYS A 106 2.16 16.41 -6.92
N ILE A 107 1.47 15.37 -7.38
CA ILE A 107 2.03 14.06 -7.72
C ILE A 107 1.58 13.67 -9.12
N GLY A 108 2.52 13.39 -10.03
CA GLY A 108 2.21 12.93 -11.39
C GLY A 108 2.39 11.42 -11.56
N ASP A 109 1.51 10.77 -12.31
CA ASP A 109 1.62 9.36 -12.71
C ASP A 109 2.02 9.25 -14.19
N PRO A 110 3.23 8.75 -14.52
CA PRO A 110 3.69 8.63 -15.90
C PRO A 110 2.94 7.57 -16.70
N SER A 111 2.17 6.68 -16.05
CA SER A 111 1.39 5.65 -16.75
C SER A 111 0.12 6.20 -17.42
N VAL A 112 -0.28 7.44 -17.10
CA VAL A 112 -1.47 8.10 -17.65
C VAL A 112 -1.02 9.22 -18.61
N PRO A 113 -0.94 8.96 -19.93
CA PRO A 113 -0.33 9.90 -20.89
C PRO A 113 -1.25 11.08 -21.26
N TYR A 114 -2.52 11.03 -20.89
CA TYR A 114 -3.51 12.06 -21.21
C TYR A 114 -3.82 12.93 -19.99
N TYR A 115 -4.20 14.19 -20.22
CA TYR A 115 -4.49 15.15 -19.16
C TYR A 115 -5.79 14.79 -18.41
N ARG A 116 -5.66 14.30 -17.17
CA ARG A 116 -6.76 13.99 -16.25
C ARG A 116 -6.35 14.28 -14.81
N PRO A 117 -6.30 15.56 -14.40
CA PRO A 117 -5.92 15.93 -13.05
C PRO A 117 -7.05 15.68 -12.05
N GLN A 118 -6.69 15.44 -10.79
CA GLN A 118 -7.61 15.34 -9.65
C GLN A 118 -7.12 16.23 -8.51
N ILE A 119 -8.02 17.03 -7.94
CA ILE A 119 -7.74 17.84 -6.75
C ILE A 119 -8.51 17.23 -5.57
N ILE A 120 -7.83 17.04 -4.45
CA ILE A 120 -8.40 16.48 -3.21
C ILE A 120 -8.00 17.39 -2.05
N THR A 121 -8.91 17.60 -1.11
CA THR A 121 -8.64 18.34 0.13
C THR A 121 -8.45 17.36 1.28
N ALA A 122 -7.44 17.58 2.12
CA ALA A 122 -7.18 16.82 3.34
C ALA A 122 -7.26 17.73 4.57
N GLY A 123 -8.09 17.36 5.55
CA GLY A 123 -8.09 17.95 6.88
C GLY A 123 -7.05 17.30 7.80
N ASP A 124 -6.71 17.96 8.91
CA ASP A 124 -5.81 17.44 9.94
C ASP A 124 -4.43 17.04 9.41
N VAL A 125 -3.83 17.94 8.62
CA VAL A 125 -2.45 17.80 8.14
C VAL A 125 -1.65 18.95 8.71
N ASP A 126 -0.75 18.63 9.64
CA ASP A 126 0.06 19.65 10.32
C ASP A 126 1.49 19.75 9.77
N ASN A 127 1.86 18.84 8.86
CA ASN A 127 3.23 18.74 8.36
C ASN A 127 3.24 18.42 6.85
N PRO A 128 4.07 19.09 6.03
CA PRO A 128 4.24 18.75 4.61
C PRO A 128 4.61 17.28 4.36
N ALA A 129 5.31 16.61 5.29
CA ALA A 129 5.61 15.18 5.16
C ALA A 129 4.34 14.30 5.26
N GLN A 130 3.39 14.67 6.14
CA GLN A 130 2.10 13.99 6.22
C GLN A 130 1.28 14.25 4.96
N LEU A 131 1.34 15.46 4.41
CA LEU A 131 0.70 15.83 3.15
C LEU A 131 1.20 14.95 1.99
N GLN A 132 2.53 14.83 1.85
CA GLN A 132 3.14 13.96 0.84
C GLN A 132 2.74 12.49 1.01
N TYR A 133 2.75 11.97 2.24
CA TYR A 133 2.32 10.60 2.50
C TYR A 133 0.86 10.36 2.10
N ARG A 134 -0.04 11.27 2.45
CA ARG A 134 -1.46 11.17 2.07
C ARG A 134 -1.66 11.26 0.57
N ALA A 135 -0.95 12.16 -0.11
CA ALA A 135 -1.02 12.30 -1.55
C ALA A 135 -0.51 11.03 -2.27
N LYS A 136 0.63 10.47 -1.83
CA LYS A 136 1.16 9.21 -2.35
C LYS A 136 0.19 8.05 -2.14
N LYS A 137 -0.38 7.95 -0.93
CA LYS A 137 -1.38 6.95 -0.61
C LYS A 137 -2.61 7.09 -1.51
N ALA A 138 -3.12 8.31 -1.70
CA ALA A 138 -4.27 8.55 -2.56
C ALA A 138 -3.98 8.14 -4.02
N MET A 139 -2.79 8.44 -4.54
CA MET A 139 -2.37 8.03 -5.89
C MET A 139 -2.23 6.49 -5.99
N ALA A 140 -1.68 5.85 -4.98
CA ALA A 140 -1.55 4.40 -4.90
C ALA A 140 -2.92 3.70 -4.84
N ASP A 141 -3.84 4.19 -4.01
CA ASP A 141 -5.21 3.66 -3.90
C ASP A 141 -5.97 3.85 -5.24
N ALA A 142 -5.73 4.97 -5.93
CA ALA A 142 -6.30 5.24 -7.24
C ALA A 142 -5.78 4.25 -8.31
N ARG A 143 -4.46 3.99 -8.34
CA ARG A 143 -3.86 2.96 -9.21
C ARG A 143 -4.35 1.56 -8.87
N LEU A 144 -4.49 1.24 -7.57
CA LEU A 144 -5.01 -0.04 -7.11
C LEU A 144 -6.41 -0.31 -7.68
N SER A 145 -7.25 0.71 -7.85
CA SER A 145 -8.59 0.55 -8.45
C SER A 145 -8.59 0.23 -9.95
N GLY A 146 -7.46 0.42 -10.65
CA GLY A 146 -7.39 0.30 -12.10
C GLY A 146 -7.31 -1.13 -12.64
N LEU A 147 -6.90 -2.10 -11.81
CA LEU A 147 -6.80 -3.52 -12.17
C LEU A 147 -7.50 -4.37 -11.12
N ASP A 148 -8.41 -5.23 -11.52
CA ASP A 148 -9.02 -6.26 -10.69
C ASP A 148 -8.93 -7.61 -11.41
N ILE A 149 -8.20 -8.56 -10.83
CA ILE A 149 -8.15 -9.93 -11.34
C ILE A 149 -8.89 -10.82 -10.34
N THR A 150 -9.86 -11.56 -10.84
CA THR A 150 -10.61 -12.57 -10.08
C THR A 150 -10.26 -13.93 -10.63
N ALA A 151 -9.76 -14.81 -9.78
CA ALA A 151 -9.39 -16.17 -10.14
C ALA A 151 -10.18 -17.17 -9.32
N GLU A 152 -10.56 -18.28 -9.91
CA GLU A 152 -11.27 -19.37 -9.25
C GLU A 152 -10.41 -20.63 -9.27
N VAL A 153 -10.20 -21.22 -8.10
CA VAL A 153 -9.32 -22.38 -7.90
C VAL A 153 -10.07 -23.46 -7.15
N SER A 154 -9.81 -24.72 -7.50
CA SER A 154 -10.33 -25.87 -6.77
C SER A 154 -9.63 -26.02 -5.41
N GLY A 155 -10.41 -26.26 -4.35
CA GLY A 155 -9.91 -26.39 -2.98
C GLY A 155 -9.61 -25.05 -2.30
N HIS A 156 -9.11 -25.12 -1.06
CA HIS A 156 -8.83 -23.95 -0.20
C HIS A 156 -7.36 -23.72 0.11
N ARG A 157 -6.49 -24.58 -0.42
CA ARG A 157 -5.05 -24.55 -0.18
C ARG A 157 -4.30 -24.46 -1.50
N THR A 158 -3.08 -23.96 -1.40
CA THR A 158 -2.07 -24.01 -2.46
C THR A 158 -1.56 -25.44 -2.64
N ASP A 159 -0.80 -25.67 -3.70
CA ASP A 159 -0.13 -26.95 -3.96
C ASP A 159 0.87 -27.32 -2.84
N ASN A 160 1.42 -26.31 -2.15
CA ASN A 160 2.30 -26.47 -0.99
C ASN A 160 1.55 -26.78 0.32
N GLY A 161 0.21 -26.83 0.29
CA GLY A 161 -0.64 -27.09 1.47
C GLY A 161 -0.91 -25.86 2.33
N GLU A 162 -0.36 -24.69 1.99
CA GLU A 162 -0.66 -23.43 2.68
C GLU A 162 -2.08 -22.96 2.35
N LEU A 163 -2.82 -22.46 3.34
CA LEU A 163 -4.15 -21.91 3.12
C LEU A 163 -4.04 -20.59 2.32
N TRP A 164 -4.91 -20.40 1.32
CA TRP A 164 -4.92 -19.15 0.54
C TRP A 164 -5.23 -17.98 1.45
N GLU A 165 -4.33 -17.01 1.69
CA GLU A 165 -4.53 -15.90 2.64
C GLU A 165 -4.31 -14.52 2.00
N PRO A 166 -5.17 -13.52 2.31
CA PRO A 166 -4.88 -12.14 1.91
C PRO A 166 -3.53 -11.70 2.48
N GLY A 167 -2.71 -11.04 1.66
CA GLY A 167 -1.31 -10.76 2.00
C GLY A 167 -0.29 -11.61 1.25
N GLN A 168 -0.71 -12.73 0.64
CA GLN A 168 0.16 -13.56 -0.18
C GLN A 168 0.39 -12.95 -1.57
N ARG A 169 1.54 -13.28 -2.15
CA ARG A 169 1.89 -12.97 -3.55
C ARG A 169 1.77 -14.25 -4.38
N VAL A 170 1.22 -14.14 -5.57
CA VAL A 170 0.94 -15.30 -6.43
C VAL A 170 1.32 -14.94 -7.86
N ARG A 171 2.03 -15.83 -8.55
CA ARG A 171 2.29 -15.65 -9.97
C ARG A 171 1.08 -16.11 -10.75
N ILE A 172 0.60 -15.31 -11.69
CA ILE A 172 -0.49 -15.68 -12.59
C ILE A 172 0.07 -15.69 -14.01
N LYS A 173 -0.06 -16.84 -14.67
CA LYS A 173 0.27 -17.04 -16.07
C LYS A 173 -0.98 -17.47 -16.82
N SER A 174 -1.50 -16.59 -17.66
CA SER A 174 -2.69 -16.84 -18.47
C SER A 174 -2.47 -16.46 -19.92
N GLU A 175 -2.42 -17.47 -20.79
CA GLU A 175 -2.22 -17.27 -22.23
C GLU A 175 -3.43 -16.61 -22.90
N LEU A 176 -4.63 -16.88 -22.38
CA LEU A 176 -5.87 -16.32 -22.90
C LEU A 176 -5.97 -14.80 -22.69
N HIS A 177 -5.42 -14.32 -21.57
CA HIS A 177 -5.44 -12.91 -21.19
C HIS A 177 -4.12 -12.18 -21.50
N GLY A 178 -3.07 -12.90 -21.88
CA GLY A 178 -1.74 -12.32 -22.10
C GLY A 178 -1.07 -11.85 -20.81
N ILE A 179 -1.36 -12.51 -19.68
CA ILE A 179 -0.84 -12.15 -18.36
C ILE A 179 0.29 -13.11 -17.99
N ASP A 180 1.46 -12.60 -17.63
CA ASP A 180 2.51 -13.33 -16.91
C ASP A 180 3.16 -12.35 -15.93
N GLY A 181 2.83 -12.49 -14.65
CA GLY A 181 3.29 -11.57 -13.63
C GLY A 181 2.96 -12.02 -12.21
N ILE A 182 3.53 -11.33 -11.24
CA ILE A 182 3.23 -11.52 -9.82
C ILE A 182 2.14 -10.53 -9.42
N PHE A 183 1.15 -11.03 -8.70
CA PHE A 183 0.03 -10.25 -8.21
C PHE A 183 -0.14 -10.43 -6.71
N PHE A 184 -0.74 -9.42 -6.08
CA PHE A 184 -0.98 -9.39 -4.65
C PHE A 184 -2.41 -9.83 -4.32
N LEU A 185 -2.57 -10.84 -3.46
CA LEU A 185 -3.87 -11.34 -3.03
C LEU A 185 -4.49 -10.39 -2.00
N MET A 186 -5.47 -9.60 -2.43
CA MET A 186 -6.18 -8.63 -1.57
C MET A 186 -7.35 -9.26 -0.82
N GLY A 187 -7.97 -10.29 -1.38
CA GLY A 187 -9.14 -10.91 -0.76
C GLY A 187 -9.40 -12.30 -1.28
N ARG A 188 -10.05 -13.11 -0.45
CA ARG A 188 -10.46 -14.47 -0.77
C ARG A 188 -11.91 -14.71 -0.36
N SER A 189 -12.58 -15.64 -1.02
CA SER A 189 -13.86 -16.19 -0.59
C SER A 189 -13.78 -17.72 -0.68
N PHE A 190 -14.02 -18.40 0.44
CA PHE A 190 -14.11 -19.86 0.49
C PHE A 190 -15.56 -20.29 0.33
N THR A 191 -15.83 -21.07 -0.71
CA THR A 191 -17.14 -21.67 -0.97
C THR A 191 -17.02 -23.19 -0.89
N GLY A 192 -17.98 -23.85 -0.28
CA GLY A 192 -18.02 -25.31 -0.19
C GLY A 192 -19.44 -25.83 -0.18
N GLY A 193 -19.61 -27.13 -0.42
CA GLY A 193 -20.91 -27.80 -0.41
C GLY A 193 -21.20 -28.56 -1.71
N ARG A 194 -22.37 -29.20 -1.78
CA ARG A 194 -22.83 -29.89 -3.00
C ARG A 194 -23.75 -28.96 -3.80
N PRO A 195 -23.66 -28.94 -5.14
CA PRO A 195 -22.90 -29.86 -6.00
C PRO A 195 -21.45 -29.43 -6.31
N GLY A 196 -21.02 -28.21 -5.95
CA GLY A 196 -19.80 -27.57 -6.47
C GLY A 196 -18.45 -27.93 -5.82
N GLY A 197 -18.43 -28.64 -4.69
CA GLY A 197 -17.19 -28.95 -3.98
C GLY A 197 -16.54 -27.72 -3.34
N PRO A 198 -15.34 -27.86 -2.74
CA PRO A 198 -14.58 -26.74 -2.19
C PRO A 198 -13.95 -25.92 -3.32
N VAL A 199 -14.25 -24.63 -3.36
CA VAL A 199 -13.74 -23.68 -4.35
C VAL A 199 -13.30 -22.40 -3.65
N THR A 200 -12.22 -21.80 -4.12
CA THR A 200 -11.75 -20.50 -3.63
C THR A 200 -11.77 -19.48 -4.74
N GLN A 201 -12.47 -18.38 -4.49
CA GLN A 201 -12.38 -17.19 -5.32
C GLN A 201 -11.30 -16.27 -4.73
N LEU A 202 -10.30 -15.94 -5.54
CA LEU A 202 -9.15 -15.12 -5.19
C LEU A 202 -9.25 -13.79 -5.93
N ARG A 203 -9.10 -12.67 -5.20
CA ARG A 203 -9.12 -11.31 -5.75
C ARG A 203 -7.73 -10.70 -5.66
N PHE A 204 -7.16 -10.42 -6.80
CA PHE A 204 -5.81 -9.95 -6.97
C PHE A 204 -5.76 -8.50 -7.42
N LYS A 205 -4.70 -7.82 -7.00
CA LYS A 205 -4.31 -6.48 -7.42
C LYS A 205 -2.87 -6.46 -7.90
N GLU A 206 -2.47 -5.34 -8.49
CA GLU A 206 -1.09 -5.10 -8.88
C GLU A 206 -0.15 -5.20 -7.66
N ASP A 207 0.96 -5.91 -7.85
CA ASP A 207 1.96 -6.12 -6.81
C ASP A 207 2.76 -4.82 -6.55
N GLY A 208 3.15 -4.59 -5.30
CA GLY A 208 3.94 -3.40 -4.91
C GLY A 208 3.20 -2.06 -4.88
N VAL A 209 1.90 -2.01 -5.20
CA VAL A 209 1.13 -0.75 -5.28
C VAL A 209 0.51 -0.34 -3.95
N TRP A 210 0.00 -1.29 -3.16
CA TRP A 210 -0.75 -0.98 -1.94
C TRP A 210 0.19 -0.59 -0.79
N ILE A 211 0.17 0.70 -0.40
CA ILE A 211 0.92 1.27 0.74
C ILE A 211 2.39 0.79 0.81
N PRO A 212 3.25 1.21 -0.14
CA PRO A 212 4.62 0.70 -0.25
C PRO A 212 5.54 1.06 0.94
N ASP A 213 5.16 2.03 1.77
CA ASP A 213 6.03 2.63 2.78
C ASP A 213 6.01 1.93 4.16
N VAL A 214 5.19 0.89 4.39
CA VAL A 214 5.04 0.29 5.74
C VAL A 214 6.27 -0.51 6.19
N TYR A 215 6.96 -1.19 5.26
CA TYR A 215 8.11 -2.06 5.58
C TYR A 215 9.48 -1.48 5.18
N THR A 216 9.55 -0.27 4.62
CA THR A 216 10.83 0.36 4.22
C THR A 216 11.69 0.83 5.40
N GLN A 217 11.25 0.59 6.64
CA GLN A 217 11.97 0.89 7.88
C GLN A 217 13.01 -0.18 8.26
N LYS A 218 13.82 -0.70 7.31
CA LYS A 218 15.14 -1.22 7.70
C LYS A 218 16.06 -0.03 7.96
N ALA A 219 15.84 0.61 9.11
CA ALA A 219 16.76 1.59 9.65
C ALA A 219 18.13 0.91 9.75
N ARG A 220 19.03 1.23 8.82
CA ARG A 220 20.45 0.90 8.94
C ARG A 220 20.88 1.36 10.32
N ASN A 221 21.22 0.40 11.20
CA ASN A 221 21.78 0.65 12.52
C ASN A 221 22.99 1.58 12.39
N LYS A 222 22.77 2.90 12.42
CA LYS A 222 23.83 3.87 12.67
C LYS A 222 24.20 3.66 14.12
N LYS A 223 25.29 2.94 14.36
CA LYS A 223 26.02 2.92 15.64
C LYS A 223 26.18 4.36 16.12
N GLY A 224 25.27 4.80 16.98
CA GLY A 224 25.20 6.17 17.51
C GLY A 224 25.12 6.08 19.03
N LYS A 225 26.14 6.65 19.68
CA LYS A 225 26.40 6.65 21.13
C LYS A 225 25.12 6.78 21.99
N LYS A 226 24.98 5.88 22.97
CA LYS A 226 23.98 5.94 24.05
C LYS A 226 24.01 7.31 24.73
N LYS A 227 22.92 8.07 24.66
CA LYS A 227 22.57 9.06 25.70
C LYS A 227 21.49 8.44 26.58
N LYS A 228 21.80 8.33 27.88
CA LYS A 228 20.86 7.94 28.94
C LYS A 228 19.79 9.02 29.05
N GLY A 229 18.53 8.65 28.83
CA GLY A 229 17.36 9.42 29.21
C GLY A 229 16.22 8.42 29.31
N LYS A 230 15.74 8.17 30.53
CA LYS A 230 14.59 7.31 30.80
C LYS A 230 13.35 8.05 30.29
N ASP A 231 12.66 7.52 29.30
CA ASP A 231 11.22 7.39 29.39
C ASP A 231 10.69 6.27 28.50
N GLN A 232 9.65 5.63 29.01
CA GLN A 232 9.26 4.28 28.65
C GLN A 232 8.21 4.25 27.55
N LEU A 233 8.52 3.57 26.44
CA LEU A 233 7.57 2.82 25.62
C LEU A 233 8.36 1.66 25.00
N ARG A 234 8.19 0.45 25.53
CA ARG A 234 8.85 -0.76 25.01
C ARG A 234 8.00 -1.30 23.85
N PRO A 235 8.53 -1.44 22.63
CA PRO A 235 7.88 -2.27 21.62
C PRO A 235 7.95 -3.73 22.09
N VAL A 236 6.80 -4.41 22.09
CA VAL A 236 6.70 -5.84 22.37
C VAL A 236 7.36 -6.59 21.22
N ALA A 237 8.41 -7.35 21.52
CA ALA A 237 9.03 -8.24 20.56
C ALA A 237 8.09 -9.44 20.34
N LEU A 238 7.60 -9.62 19.11
CA LEU A 238 7.00 -10.89 18.69
C LEU A 238 8.15 -11.88 18.49
N THR A 239 8.47 -12.65 19.52
CA THR A 239 9.28 -13.85 19.38
C THR A 239 8.40 -14.96 18.84
N ALA A 240 8.62 -15.33 17.57
CA ALA A 240 8.28 -16.65 17.09
C ALA A 240 9.21 -17.65 17.80
N ASP A 241 8.68 -18.42 18.74
CA ASP A 241 9.21 -19.75 19.03
C ASP A 241 8.13 -20.59 19.72
N GLY A 242 7.45 -21.42 18.93
CA GLY A 242 6.68 -22.56 19.43
C GLY A 242 7.61 -23.77 19.39
N GLY A 243 8.07 -24.20 20.56
CA GLY A 243 9.02 -25.30 20.68
C GLY A 243 9.03 -25.95 22.05
N LYS A 244 7.96 -26.68 22.38
CA LYS A 244 7.98 -28.05 22.94
C LYS A 244 6.56 -28.60 23.12
#